data_AF-A0A843EL51-F1
#
_entry.id   AF-A0A843EL51-F1
#
_cell.length_a   1.000
_cell.length_b   1.000
_cell.length_c   1.000
_cell.angle_alpha   90.00
_cell.angle_beta   90.00
_cell.angle_gamma   90.00
#
_symmetry.space_group_name_H-M   'P 1'
#
loop_
_entity.id
_entity.type
_entity.pdbx_description
1 polymer ?
#
loop_
_entity_poly.entity_id
_entity_poly.type
_entity_poly.pdbx_seq_one_letter_code
_entity_poly.pdbx_strand_id
1 'polypeptide(L)'
;KNNLSKKQDFKELHSIYKDCIRKIHPDLLLEPTDYEENLFYSSKEAYEDRDLEELKSTQNLISRHKIENEPKTVEDFEKLRNKLEINIELEDKEISNIVNSKPYTQQKFLLDTKKVNNYREGLVTSLLEVEKEYIRINKELSELKKENNLSYKLDLTKNN
;
A
#
# COMPACT_ATOMS: atom_id res chain seq x y z
N LYS A 1 35.68 0.25 -21.63
CA LYS A 1 35.79 1.35 -20.64
C LYS A 1 34.37 1.81 -20.34
N ASN A 2 33.77 1.49 -19.17
CA ASN A 2 32.48 2.07 -18.71
C ASN A 2 32.02 1.60 -17.31
N ASN A 3 32.69 0.62 -16.68
CA ASN A 3 32.33 0.18 -15.32
C ASN A 3 32.83 1.09 -14.19
N LEU A 4 33.80 1.98 -14.47
CA LEU A 4 34.36 2.86 -13.46
C LEU A 4 33.50 4.12 -13.26
N SER A 5 32.97 4.71 -14.35
CA SER A 5 31.99 5.80 -14.30
C SER A 5 30.74 5.39 -13.53
N LYS A 6 30.10 4.26 -13.90
CA LYS A 6 28.90 3.77 -13.20
C LYS A 6 29.07 3.54 -11.69
N LYS A 7 30.27 3.10 -11.26
CA LYS A 7 30.57 2.91 -9.82
C LYS A 7 30.78 4.24 -9.10
N GLN A 8 31.32 5.24 -9.80
CA GLN A 8 31.57 6.56 -9.27
C GLN A 8 30.26 7.35 -9.17
N ASP A 9 29.43 7.27 -10.20
CA ASP A 9 28.09 7.87 -10.26
C ASP A 9 27.19 7.29 -9.16
N PHE A 10 27.25 5.98 -8.90
CA PHE A 10 26.47 5.36 -7.82
C PHE A 10 26.92 5.76 -6.42
N LYS A 11 28.23 5.97 -6.21
CA LYS A 11 28.75 6.48 -4.92
C LYS A 11 28.31 7.91 -4.68
N GLU A 12 28.37 8.74 -5.71
CA GLU A 12 27.92 10.14 -5.66
C GLU A 12 26.42 10.21 -5.40
N LEU A 13 25.62 9.46 -6.15
CA LEU A 13 24.17 9.32 -5.95
C LEU A 13 23.83 8.96 -4.50
N HIS A 14 24.49 7.93 -3.96
CA HIS A 14 24.26 7.49 -2.58
C HIS A 14 24.68 8.52 -1.53
N SER A 15 25.75 9.28 -1.79
CA SER A 15 26.19 10.36 -0.89
C SER A 15 25.18 11.49 -0.86
N ILE A 16 24.74 11.96 -2.03
CA ILE A 16 23.77 13.05 -2.17
C ILE A 16 22.45 12.65 -1.52
N TYR A 17 21.97 11.43 -1.78
CA TYR A 17 20.75 10.91 -1.17
C TYR A 17 20.83 10.92 0.36
N LYS A 18 21.93 10.40 0.93
CA LYS A 18 22.14 10.42 2.39
C LYS A 18 22.10 11.84 2.96
N ASP A 19 22.67 12.80 2.26
CA ASP A 19 22.68 14.20 2.69
C ASP A 19 21.30 14.84 2.61
N CYS A 20 20.51 14.51 1.59
CA CYS A 20 19.10 14.91 1.50
C CYS A 20 18.31 14.33 2.68
N ILE A 21 18.34 13.01 2.87
CA ILE A 21 17.58 12.33 3.93
C ILE A 21 17.92 12.89 5.31
N ARG A 22 19.21 13.10 5.62
CA ARG A 22 19.60 13.67 6.91
C ARG A 22 19.01 15.05 7.21
N LYS A 23 18.67 15.83 6.18
CA LYS A 23 18.13 17.18 6.34
C LYS A 23 16.61 17.21 6.40
N ILE A 24 15.93 16.29 5.71
CA ILE A 24 14.47 16.34 5.51
C ILE A 24 13.74 15.07 5.91
N HIS A 25 14.36 14.16 6.67
CA HIS A 25 13.66 12.97 7.13
C HIS A 25 12.51 13.38 8.06
N PRO A 26 11.26 12.92 7.83
CA PRO A 26 10.09 13.35 8.60
C PRO A 26 10.23 13.10 10.11
N ASP A 27 10.92 12.03 10.53
CA ASP A 27 11.23 11.76 11.94
C ASP A 27 12.16 12.78 12.61
N LEU A 28 12.89 13.58 11.83
CA LEU A 28 13.76 14.63 12.35
C LEU A 28 13.04 15.99 12.42
N LEU A 29 11.89 16.13 11.75
CA LEU A 29 11.14 17.39 11.67
C LEU A 29 10.06 17.40 12.76
N LEU A 30 9.97 18.49 13.53
CA LEU A 30 8.91 18.66 14.54
C LEU A 30 7.54 18.72 13.84
N GLU A 31 7.42 19.68 12.91
CA GLU A 31 6.20 19.95 12.13
C GLU A 31 6.55 19.99 10.64
N PRO A 32 6.64 18.81 9.98
CA PRO A 32 6.93 18.77 8.55
C PRO A 32 5.81 19.46 7.78
N THR A 33 6.18 20.34 6.86
CA THR A 33 5.26 20.94 5.89
C THR A 33 5.06 20.00 4.69
N ASP A 34 3.92 20.12 3.99
CA ASP A 34 3.66 19.38 2.75
C ASP A 34 4.80 19.54 1.72
N TYR A 35 5.45 20.71 1.71
CA TYR A 35 6.58 20.97 0.83
C TYR A 35 7.81 20.12 1.19
N GLU A 36 8.13 20.00 2.49
CA GLU A 36 9.24 19.18 2.97
C GLU A 36 8.98 17.69 2.77
N GLU A 37 7.74 17.23 2.96
CA GLU A 37 7.35 15.85 2.64
C GLU A 37 7.51 15.56 1.14
N ASN A 38 7.06 16.47 0.27
CA ASN A 38 7.24 16.31 -1.17
C ASN A 38 8.72 16.25 -1.58
N LEU A 39 9.58 17.07 -0.97
CA LEU A 39 11.02 17.00 -1.20
C LEU A 39 11.61 15.66 -0.73
N PHE A 40 11.07 15.06 0.32
CA PHE A 40 11.49 13.76 0.82
C PHE A 40 11.12 12.65 -0.17
N TYR A 41 9.87 12.62 -0.62
CA TYR A 41 9.43 11.64 -1.62
C TYR A 41 10.15 11.82 -2.95
N SER A 42 10.34 13.06 -3.42
CA SER A 42 11.10 13.34 -4.65
C SER A 42 12.55 12.88 -4.56
N SER A 43 13.20 13.08 -3.39
CA SER A 43 14.56 12.58 -3.15
C SER A 43 14.64 11.06 -3.17
N LYS A 44 13.60 10.38 -2.64
CA LYS A 44 13.51 8.92 -2.61
C LYS A 44 13.30 8.36 -4.02
N GLU A 45 12.36 8.91 -4.77
CA GLU A 45 12.04 8.50 -6.15
C GLU A 45 13.27 8.66 -7.06
N ALA A 46 13.92 9.83 -7.03
CA ALA A 46 15.14 10.07 -7.81
C ALA A 46 16.28 9.09 -7.48
N TYR A 47 16.40 8.67 -6.22
CA TYR A 47 17.39 7.66 -5.82
C TYR A 47 17.03 6.25 -6.32
N GLU A 48 15.76 5.86 -6.26
CA GLU A 48 15.26 4.57 -6.76
C GLU A 48 15.44 4.44 -8.28
N ASP A 49 15.15 5.51 -9.01
CA ASP A 49 15.31 5.60 -10.47
C ASP A 49 16.76 5.81 -10.93
N ARG A 50 17.67 6.03 -9.98
CA ARG A 50 19.09 6.36 -10.21
C ARG A 50 19.26 7.63 -11.05
N ASP A 51 18.34 8.58 -10.91
CA ASP A 51 18.40 9.88 -11.55
C ASP A 51 19.27 10.83 -10.70
N LEU A 52 20.53 10.96 -11.11
CA LEU A 52 21.49 11.82 -10.43
C LEU A 52 21.16 13.32 -10.59
N GLU A 53 20.57 13.72 -11.73
CA GLU A 53 20.27 15.13 -12.01
C GLU A 53 19.08 15.60 -11.17
N GLU A 54 18.02 14.78 -11.11
CA GLU A 54 16.84 15.07 -10.29
C GLU A 54 17.20 15.09 -8.79
N LEU A 55 18.05 14.15 -8.36
CA LEU A 55 18.52 14.10 -6.98
C LEU A 55 19.37 15.34 -6.62
N LYS A 56 20.22 15.83 -7.53
CA LYS A 56 20.98 17.08 -7.36
C LYS A 56 20.07 18.31 -7.34
N SER A 57 19.05 18.33 -8.19
CA SER A 57 18.03 19.40 -8.20
C SER A 57 17.33 19.47 -6.84
N THR A 58 16.86 18.32 -6.35
CA THR A 58 16.21 18.21 -5.05
C THR A 58 17.14 18.59 -3.90
N GLN A 59 18.42 18.18 -3.93
CA GLN A 59 19.42 18.57 -2.93
C GLN A 59 19.61 20.10 -2.87
N ASN A 60 19.62 20.76 -4.02
CA ASN A 60 19.73 22.22 -4.10
C ASN A 60 18.50 22.91 -3.52
N LEU A 61 17.30 22.40 -3.80
CA LEU A 61 16.06 22.89 -3.21
C LEU A 61 16.06 22.75 -1.69
N ILE A 62 16.43 21.57 -1.19
CA ILE A 62 16.58 21.28 0.25
C ILE A 62 17.57 22.24 0.90
N SER A 63 18.73 22.48 0.27
CA SER A 63 19.78 23.31 0.85
C SER A 63 19.45 24.80 0.84
N ARG A 64 18.56 25.25 -0.06
CA ARG A 64 18.04 26.62 -0.09
C ARG A 64 16.86 26.83 0.84
N HIS A 65 16.13 25.76 1.14
CA HIS A 65 15.02 25.79 2.08
C HIS A 65 15.55 25.89 3.51
N LYS A 66 15.09 26.91 4.26
CA LYS A 66 15.40 27.02 5.69
C LYS A 66 14.51 26.05 6.46
N ILE A 67 15.03 24.86 6.62
CA ILE A 67 14.50 23.78 7.44
C ILE A 67 14.68 24.22 8.91
N GLU A 68 13.62 24.73 9.54
CA GLU A 68 13.61 25.08 10.97
C GLU A 68 13.42 23.83 11.84
N ASN A 69 14.28 22.83 11.68
CA ASN A 69 14.01 21.48 12.21
C ASN A 69 15.01 20.94 13.21
N GLU A 70 15.94 21.75 13.72
CA GLU A 70 16.72 21.32 14.89
C GLU A 70 15.97 21.70 16.17
N PRO A 71 15.58 20.73 17.02
CA PRO A 71 15.08 21.03 18.36
C PRO A 71 16.13 21.81 19.13
N LYS A 72 15.78 23.02 19.59
CA LYS A 72 16.71 23.94 20.29
C LYS A 72 16.45 23.98 21.78
N THR A 73 15.24 23.66 22.20
CA THR A 73 14.82 23.68 23.59
C THR A 73 14.50 22.28 24.10
N VAL A 74 14.53 22.10 25.42
CA VAL A 74 14.13 20.83 26.06
C VAL A 74 12.70 20.45 25.69
N GLU A 75 11.81 21.43 25.57
CA GLU A 75 10.41 21.22 25.20
C GLU A 75 10.27 20.71 23.75
N ASP A 76 11.10 21.19 22.82
CA ASP A 76 11.13 20.69 21.44
C ASP A 76 11.57 19.21 21.40
N PHE A 77 12.58 18.85 22.20
CA PHE A 77 13.02 17.46 22.33
C PHE A 77 11.95 16.56 22.94
N GLU A 78 11.19 17.04 23.93
CA GLU A 78 10.08 16.29 24.52
C GLU A 78 8.94 16.09 23.52
N LYS A 79 8.59 17.12 22.75
CA LYS A 79 7.59 17.01 21.66
C LYS A 79 8.02 15.99 20.62
N LEU A 80 9.28 16.05 20.19
CA LEU A 80 9.82 15.10 19.22
C LEU A 80 9.81 13.67 19.77
N ARG A 81 10.23 13.46 21.02
CA ARG A 81 10.20 12.15 21.68
C ARG A 81 8.78 11.58 21.71
N ASN A 82 7.80 12.37 22.16
CA ASN A 82 6.41 11.91 22.26
C ASN A 82 5.82 11.59 20.88
N LYS A 83 6.13 12.40 19.85
CA LYS A 83 5.74 12.13 18.46
C LYS A 83 6.30 10.80 17.97
N LEU A 84 7.59 10.55 18.19
CA LEU A 84 8.25 9.31 17.79
C LEU A 84 7.69 8.10 18.55
N GLU A 85 7.40 8.22 19.84
CA GLU A 85 6.76 7.16 20.63
C GLU A 85 5.38 6.79 20.08
N ILE A 86 4.54 7.79 19.74
CA ILE A 86 3.24 7.57 19.11
C ILE A 86 3.39 6.86 17.76
N ASN A 87 4.33 7.31 16.93
CA ASN A 87 4.57 6.71 15.62
C ASN A 87 5.00 5.24 15.76
N ILE A 88 5.89 4.92 16.69
CA ILE A 88 6.31 3.54 16.98
C ILE A 88 5.10 2.68 17.38
N GLU A 89 4.25 3.18 18.28
CA GLU A 89 3.05 2.42 18.70
C GLU A 89 2.07 2.18 17.55
N LEU A 90 1.92 3.13 16.62
CA LEU A 90 1.07 2.99 15.44
C LEU A 90 1.63 1.96 14.47
N GLU A 91 2.92 2.06 14.14
CA GLU A 91 3.62 1.11 13.28
C GLU A 91 3.59 -0.31 13.86
N ASP A 92 3.81 -0.47 15.17
CA ASP A 92 3.72 -1.77 15.84
C ASP A 92 2.31 -2.37 15.76
N LYS A 93 1.27 -1.53 15.88
CA LYS A 93 -0.13 -1.96 15.67
C LYS A 93 -0.37 -2.38 14.23
N GLU A 94 0.14 -1.64 13.25
CA GLU A 94 0.00 -1.98 11.84
C GLU A 94 0.73 -3.29 11.49
N ILE A 95 1.97 -3.45 11.95
CA ILE A 95 2.73 -4.70 11.79
C ILE A 95 1.97 -5.86 12.42
N SER A 96 1.46 -5.69 13.65
CA SER A 96 0.65 -6.71 14.32
C SER A 96 -0.60 -7.05 13.50
N ASN A 97 -1.30 -6.05 12.96
CA ASN A 97 -2.47 -6.27 12.10
C ASN A 97 -2.10 -7.02 10.80
N ILE A 98 -0.97 -6.70 10.17
CA ILE A 98 -0.50 -7.37 8.96
C ILE A 98 -0.17 -8.85 9.26
N VAL A 99 0.58 -9.12 10.32
CA VAL A 99 0.97 -10.48 10.71
C VAL A 99 -0.26 -11.32 11.11
N ASN A 100 -1.24 -10.70 11.77
CA ASN A 100 -2.47 -11.36 12.20
C ASN A 100 -3.60 -11.34 11.16
N SER A 101 -3.36 -10.78 9.97
CA SER A 101 -4.32 -10.81 8.87
C SER A 101 -3.93 -11.83 7.79
N LYS A 102 -4.80 -12.00 6.81
CA LYS A 102 -4.49 -12.78 5.61
C LYS A 102 -3.57 -11.92 4.74
N PRO A 103 -2.50 -12.48 4.15
CA PRO A 103 -2.24 -13.91 3.94
C PRO A 103 -1.38 -14.58 5.03
N TYR A 104 -0.80 -13.85 5.98
CA TYR A 104 0.18 -14.37 6.94
C TYR A 104 -0.39 -15.48 7.85
N THR A 105 -1.60 -15.29 8.36
CA THR A 105 -2.30 -16.32 9.15
C THR A 105 -2.58 -17.61 8.36
N GLN A 106 -2.67 -17.51 7.03
CA GLN A 106 -2.94 -18.64 6.14
C GLN A 106 -1.68 -19.16 5.43
N GLN A 107 -0.50 -18.65 5.78
CA GLN A 107 0.75 -19.00 5.11
C GLN A 107 0.98 -20.52 5.08
N LYS A 108 0.76 -21.21 6.20
CA LYS A 108 0.89 -22.69 6.27
C LYS A 108 -0.06 -23.42 5.33
N PHE A 109 -1.27 -22.90 5.13
CA PHE A 109 -2.22 -23.45 4.16
C PHE A 109 -1.79 -23.14 2.73
N LEU A 110 -1.39 -21.90 2.46
CA LEU A 110 -0.96 -21.44 1.13
C LEU A 110 0.31 -22.15 0.63
N LEU A 111 1.19 -22.59 1.53
CA LEU A 111 2.40 -23.35 1.19
C LEU A 111 2.12 -24.84 0.90
N ASP A 112 0.99 -25.37 1.35
CA ASP A 112 0.59 -26.77 1.10
C ASP A 112 -0.20 -26.86 -0.21
N THR A 113 0.52 -27.06 -1.31
CA THR A 113 -0.05 -27.15 -2.66
C THR A 113 -1.12 -28.22 -2.81
N LYS A 114 -1.02 -29.34 -2.07
CA LYS A 114 -2.04 -30.40 -2.10
C LYS A 114 -3.32 -29.93 -1.42
N LYS A 115 -3.24 -29.32 -0.24
CA LYS A 115 -4.43 -28.78 0.45
C LYS A 115 -5.09 -27.65 -0.34
N VAL A 116 -4.30 -26.78 -0.96
CA VAL A 116 -4.82 -25.71 -1.82
C VAL A 116 -5.56 -26.28 -3.01
N ASN A 117 -5.02 -27.29 -3.68
CA ASN A 117 -5.68 -27.92 -4.84
C ASN A 117 -6.95 -28.67 -4.43
N ASN A 118 -6.92 -29.45 -3.35
CA ASN A 118 -8.12 -30.12 -2.84
C ASN A 118 -9.22 -29.13 -2.45
N TYR A 119 -8.84 -27.99 -1.84
CA TYR A 119 -9.79 -26.94 -1.49
C TYR A 119 -10.39 -26.29 -2.74
N ARG A 120 -9.58 -26.04 -3.79
CA ARG A 120 -10.06 -25.55 -5.09
C ARG A 120 -11.03 -26.52 -5.76
N GLU A 121 -10.71 -27.81 -5.78
CA GLU A 121 -11.58 -28.84 -6.35
C GLU A 121 -12.91 -28.94 -5.59
N GLY A 122 -12.88 -28.83 -4.26
CA GLY A 122 -14.09 -28.77 -3.43
C GLY A 122 -14.95 -27.54 -3.71
N LEU A 123 -14.33 -26.37 -3.92
CA LEU A 123 -15.04 -25.15 -4.31
C LEU A 123 -15.70 -25.29 -5.69
N VAL A 124 -14.99 -25.85 -6.67
CA VAL A 124 -15.54 -26.10 -8.02
C VAL A 124 -16.73 -27.06 -7.94
N THR A 125 -16.61 -28.13 -7.15
CA THR A 125 -17.70 -29.09 -6.94
C THR A 125 -18.93 -28.43 -6.32
N SER A 126 -18.72 -27.62 -5.28
CA SER A 126 -19.81 -26.89 -4.60
C SER A 126 -20.48 -25.87 -5.53
N LEU A 127 -19.70 -25.18 -6.36
CA LEU A 127 -20.21 -24.24 -7.35
C LEU A 127 -21.09 -24.96 -8.39
N LEU A 128 -20.63 -26.10 -8.89
CA LEU A 128 -21.40 -26.92 -9.83
C LEU A 128 -22.71 -27.43 -9.23
N GLU A 129 -22.74 -27.76 -7.94
CA GLU A 129 -23.97 -28.14 -7.24
C GLU A 129 -24.95 -26.97 -7.16
N VAL A 130 -24.47 -25.78 -6.76
CA VAL A 130 -25.29 -24.56 -6.72
C VAL A 130 -25.83 -24.20 -8.10
N GLU A 131 -25.02 -24.32 -9.15
CA GLU A 131 -25.44 -24.07 -10.54
C GLU A 131 -26.52 -25.06 -11.00
N LYS A 132 -26.38 -26.34 -10.67
CA LYS A 132 -27.40 -27.36 -10.98
C LYS A 132 -28.72 -27.05 -10.29
N GLU A 133 -28.69 -26.71 -9.01
CA GLU A 133 -29.88 -26.35 -8.25
C GLU A 133 -30.53 -25.06 -8.79
N TYR A 134 -29.71 -24.06 -9.15
CA TYR A 134 -30.18 -22.83 -9.77
C TYR A 134 -30.87 -23.09 -11.11
N ILE A 135 -30.30 -23.95 -11.96
CA ILE A 135 -30.92 -24.35 -13.24
C ILE A 135 -32.23 -25.10 -12.98
N ARG A 136 -32.27 -26.03 -12.01
CA ARG A 136 -33.47 -26.79 -11.67
C ARG A 136 -34.61 -25.85 -11.24
N ILE A 137 -34.35 -24.97 -10.28
CA ILE A 137 -35.33 -24.02 -9.76
C ILE A 137 -35.81 -23.08 -10.88
N ASN A 138 -34.93 -22.58 -11.74
CA ASN A 138 -35.33 -21.72 -12.85
C ASN A 138 -36.19 -22.43 -13.88
N LYS A 139 -35.95 -23.73 -14.11
CA LYS A 139 -36.78 -24.54 -15.00
C LYS A 139 -38.19 -24.74 -14.41
N GLU A 140 -38.27 -25.12 -13.15
CA GLU A 140 -39.54 -25.23 -12.42
C GLU A 140 -40.30 -23.91 -12.40
N LEU A 141 -39.61 -22.79 -12.15
CA LEU A 141 -40.20 -21.44 -12.23
C LEU A 141 -40.69 -21.10 -13.65
N SER A 142 -39.98 -21.51 -14.70
CA SER A 142 -40.40 -21.29 -16.08
C SER A 142 -41.66 -22.09 -16.41
N GLU A 143 -41.74 -23.34 -15.96
CA GLU A 143 -42.91 -24.22 -16.13
C GLU A 143 -44.11 -23.66 -15.36
N LEU A 144 -43.95 -23.31 -14.09
CA LEU A 144 -45.00 -22.67 -13.29
C LEU A 144 -45.47 -21.33 -13.88
N LYS A 145 -44.57 -20.52 -14.44
CA LYS A 145 -44.94 -19.27 -15.14
C LYS A 145 -45.79 -19.52 -16.37
N LYS A 146 -45.49 -20.57 -17.15
CA LYS A 146 -46.27 -20.98 -18.33
C LYS A 146 -47.64 -21.53 -17.92
N GLU A 147 -47.70 -22.37 -16.89
CA GLU A 147 -48.94 -22.96 -16.40
C GLU A 147 -49.91 -21.92 -15.82
N ASN A 148 -49.39 -20.87 -15.18
CA ASN A 148 -50.22 -19.84 -14.53
C ASN A 148 -50.44 -18.58 -15.40
N ASN A 149 -50.00 -18.55 -16.66
CA ASN A 149 -50.07 -17.37 -17.54
C ASN A 149 -49.53 -16.07 -16.89
N LEU A 150 -48.56 -16.19 -15.98
CA LEU A 150 -48.02 -15.08 -15.21
C LEU A 150 -46.91 -14.38 -16.01
N SER A 151 -47.31 -13.42 -16.86
CA SER A 151 -46.40 -12.41 -17.41
C SER A 151 -46.21 -11.28 -16.40
N TYR A 152 -45.31 -11.45 -15.43
CA TYR A 152 -44.84 -10.30 -14.66
C TYR A 152 -43.98 -9.40 -15.57
N LYS A 153 -44.59 -8.33 -16.08
CA LYS A 153 -43.83 -7.13 -16.45
C LYS A 153 -43.33 -6.53 -15.14
N LEU A 154 -42.03 -6.65 -14.86
CA LEU A 154 -41.41 -5.74 -13.90
C LEU A 154 -41.49 -4.34 -14.52
N ASP A 155 -42.47 -3.54 -14.10
CA ASP A 155 -42.44 -2.10 -14.32
C ASP A 155 -41.32 -1.54 -13.45
N LEU A 156 -40.15 -1.36 -14.05
CA LEU A 156 -39.00 -0.65 -13.48
C LEU A 156 -39.21 0.87 -13.47
N THR A 157 -40.45 1.37 -13.53
CA THR A 157 -40.76 2.82 -13.56
C THR A 157 -41.24 3.39 -12.22
N LYS A 158 -41.11 2.67 -11.11
CA LYS A 158 -41.24 3.30 -9.78
C LYS A 158 -39.87 3.59 -9.19
N ASN A 159 -39.30 4.69 -9.66
CA ASN A 159 -38.48 5.55 -8.82
C ASN A 159 -39.27 5.89 -7.56
N ASN A 160 -38.65 5.68 -6.39
CA ASN A 160 -38.79 6.51 -5.20
C ASN A 160 -37.50 6.37 -4.40
#